data_AF-A0A662FCP3-F1
#
_entry.id   AF-A0A662FCP3-F1
#
_cell.length_a   1.000
_cell.length_b   1.000
_cell.length_c   1.000
_cell.angle_alpha   90.00
_cell.angle_beta   90.00
_cell.angle_gamma   90.00
#
_symmetry.space_group_name_H-M   'P 1'
#
loop_
_entity.id
_entity.type
_entity.pdbx_description
1 polymer ?
#
loop_
_entity_poly.entity_id
_entity_poly.type
_entity_poly.pdbx_seq_one_letter_code
_entity_poly.pdbx_strand_id
1 'polypeptide(L)'
;MKRFKIKKKQVIAVIWLVFLTAVVLILLNIKPIVVGYATYNRIKTTNHTIEEYGRELSQLNAELNECKLAKSNLTQQLDIARKDIKRLQIILATLNTTITNLNLEKQKEIAQLRSDYEEEIGVLNTKLDKCQAKLTEQENDYQDLAENTARSICCKQKVDNPEISSYKIKNNRIVCLEIGGEKLKCPFD
;
A
#
# COMPACT_ATOMS: atom_id res chain seq x y z
N MET A 1 -73.45 76.96 -25.48
CA MET A 1 -72.04 76.55 -25.70
C MET A 1 -71.34 76.34 -24.36
N LYS A 2 -71.18 75.07 -23.94
CA LYS A 2 -70.57 74.70 -22.65
C LYS A 2 -69.06 74.99 -22.68
N ARG A 3 -68.62 76.05 -21.98
CA ARG A 3 -67.21 76.36 -21.75
C ARG A 3 -66.59 75.25 -20.90
N PHE A 4 -65.64 74.49 -21.46
CA PHE A 4 -64.85 73.51 -20.73
C PHE A 4 -64.00 74.23 -19.67
N LYS A 5 -64.43 74.18 -18.40
CA LYS A 5 -63.57 74.53 -17.25
C LYS A 5 -62.57 73.39 -17.07
N ILE A 6 -61.46 73.44 -17.80
CA ILE A 6 -60.35 72.51 -17.58
C ILE A 6 -59.80 72.79 -16.18
N LYS A 7 -59.97 71.82 -15.27
CA LYS A 7 -59.44 71.93 -13.90
C LYS A 7 -57.92 72.02 -14.01
N LYS A 8 -57.28 73.05 -13.45
CA LYS A 8 -55.82 73.28 -13.49
C LYS A 8 -54.98 72.00 -13.23
N LYS A 9 -55.48 71.09 -12.40
CA LYS A 9 -54.86 69.77 -12.11
C LYS A 9 -54.74 68.86 -13.35
N GLN A 10 -55.71 68.89 -14.28
CA GLN A 10 -55.66 68.10 -15.52
C GLN A 10 -54.64 68.65 -16.52
N VAL A 11 -54.47 69.97 -16.60
CA VAL A 11 -53.45 70.59 -17.46
C VAL A 11 -52.05 70.26 -16.95
N ILE A 12 -51.82 70.35 -15.64
CA ILE A 12 -50.53 70.02 -15.02
C ILE A 12 -50.20 68.53 -15.23
N ALA A 13 -51.18 67.63 -15.12
CA ALA A 13 -50.97 66.20 -15.36
C ALA A 13 -50.59 65.89 -16.83
N VAL A 14 -51.23 66.56 -17.80
CA VAL A 14 -50.90 66.39 -19.23
C VAL A 14 -49.51 66.95 -19.53
N ILE A 15 -49.14 68.11 -18.97
CA ILE A 15 -47.79 68.67 -19.15
C ILE A 15 -46.72 67.74 -18.58
N TRP A 16 -46.95 67.18 -17.38
CA TRP A 16 -46.04 66.19 -16.81
C TRP A 16 -45.93 64.93 -17.66
N LEU A 17 -47.04 64.44 -18.21
CA LEU A 17 -47.04 63.27 -19.09
C LEU A 17 -46.25 63.52 -20.37
N VAL A 18 -46.42 64.70 -21.00
CA VAL A 18 -45.68 65.10 -22.20
C VAL A 18 -44.19 65.30 -21.90
N PHE A 19 -43.85 65.84 -20.73
CA PHE A 19 -42.46 65.98 -20.32
C PHE A 19 -41.81 64.61 -20.09
N LEU A 20 -42.51 63.68 -19.43
CA LEU A 20 -42.01 62.33 -19.18
C LEU A 20 -41.81 61.54 -20.46
N THR A 21 -42.74 61.64 -21.42
CA THR A 21 -42.60 60.99 -22.73
C THR A 21 -41.45 61.60 -23.53
N ALA A 22 -41.27 62.91 -23.50
CA ALA A 22 -40.13 63.57 -24.15
C ALA A 22 -38.79 63.12 -23.55
N VAL A 23 -38.69 63.00 -22.22
CA VAL A 23 -37.48 62.52 -21.54
C VAL A 23 -37.16 61.06 -21.90
N VAL A 24 -38.17 60.18 -21.96
CA VAL A 24 -37.98 58.77 -22.36
C VAL A 24 -37.51 58.67 -23.82
N LEU A 25 -38.09 59.46 -24.73
CA LEU A 25 -37.64 59.50 -26.13
C LEU A 25 -36.20 60.00 -26.26
N ILE A 26 -35.79 60.99 -25.46
CA ILE A 26 -34.40 61.45 -25.42
C ILE A 26 -33.48 60.33 -24.92
N LEU A 27 -33.80 59.66 -23.81
CA LEU A 27 -32.98 58.58 -23.24
C LEU A 27 -32.80 57.38 -24.19
N LEU A 28 -33.82 57.03 -24.97
CA LEU A 28 -33.73 55.95 -25.96
C LEU A 28 -32.79 56.28 -27.12
N ASN A 29 -32.64 57.56 -27.48
CA ASN A 29 -31.79 58.00 -28.59
C ASN A 29 -30.35 58.33 -28.16
N ILE A 30 -30.08 58.61 -26.88
CA ILE A 30 -28.72 58.93 -26.41
C ILE A 30 -27.75 57.77 -26.68
N LYS A 31 -28.13 56.52 -26.35
CA LYS A 31 -27.23 55.36 -26.51
C LYS A 31 -26.80 55.12 -27.96
N PRO A 32 -27.71 55.02 -28.95
CA PRO A 32 -27.29 54.84 -30.34
C PRO A 32 -26.52 56.04 -30.90
N ILE A 33 -26.84 57.28 -30.50
CA ILE A 33 -26.10 58.48 -30.93
C ILE A 33 -24.67 58.48 -30.35
N VAL A 34 -24.50 58.14 -29.07
CA VAL A 34 -23.18 58.09 -28.43
C VAL A 34 -22.33 56.97 -29.03
N VAL A 35 -22.92 55.79 -29.27
CA VAL A 35 -22.22 54.69 -29.95
C VAL A 35 -21.85 55.12 -31.37
N GLY A 36 -22.79 55.66 -32.15
CA GLY A 36 -22.53 56.12 -33.52
C GLY A 36 -21.47 57.22 -33.60
N TYR A 37 -21.48 58.18 -32.69
CA TYR A 37 -20.48 59.24 -32.62
C TYR A 37 -19.10 58.71 -32.24
N ALA A 38 -19.02 57.78 -31.27
CA ALA A 38 -17.76 57.15 -30.90
C ALA A 38 -17.17 56.33 -32.07
N THR A 39 -18.01 55.61 -32.83
CA THR A 39 -17.59 54.87 -34.02
C THR A 39 -17.13 55.81 -35.13
N TYR A 40 -17.90 56.86 -35.43
CA TYR A 40 -17.57 57.87 -36.45
C TYR A 40 -16.25 58.58 -36.14
N ASN A 41 -16.06 59.01 -34.88
CA ASN A 41 -14.85 59.73 -34.49
C ASN A 41 -13.62 58.82 -34.57
N ARG A 42 -13.75 57.53 -34.24
CA ARG A 42 -12.67 56.54 -34.40
C ARG A 42 -12.32 56.29 -35.86
N ILE A 43 -13.32 56.08 -36.73
CA ILE A 43 -13.14 55.90 -38.17
C ILE A 43 -12.44 57.12 -38.80
N LYS A 44 -12.83 58.33 -38.39
CA LYS A 44 -12.20 59.57 -38.85
C LYS A 44 -10.75 59.70 -38.40
N THR A 45 -10.39 59.16 -37.22
CA THR A 45 -9.01 59.18 -36.71
C THR A 45 -8.11 58.07 -37.27
N THR A 46 -8.67 56.99 -37.81
CA THR A 46 -7.90 55.81 -38.27
C THR A 46 -7.79 55.67 -39.78
N ASN A 47 -8.30 56.60 -40.60
CA ASN A 47 -8.28 56.54 -42.08
C ASN A 47 -8.95 55.27 -42.69
N HIS A 48 -9.65 54.47 -41.90
CA HIS A 48 -10.35 53.28 -42.37
C HIS A 48 -11.69 53.62 -43.00
N THR A 49 -12.12 52.80 -43.97
CA THR A 49 -13.51 52.85 -44.44
C THR A 49 -14.44 52.19 -43.42
N ILE A 50 -15.73 52.56 -43.42
CA ILE A 50 -16.74 51.98 -42.52
C ILE A 50 -16.77 50.44 -42.67
N GLU A 51 -16.54 49.94 -43.87
CA GLU A 51 -16.51 48.50 -44.19
C GLU A 51 -15.26 47.78 -43.65
N GLU A 52 -14.10 48.44 -43.61
CA GLU A 52 -12.89 47.89 -42.99
C GLU A 52 -13.05 47.77 -41.48
N TYR A 53 -13.58 48.81 -40.84
CA TYR A 53 -13.84 48.78 -39.40
C TYR A 53 -14.87 47.70 -39.02
N GLY A 54 -15.91 47.51 -39.84
CA GLY A 54 -16.88 46.43 -39.65
C GLY A 54 -16.25 45.03 -39.77
N ARG A 55 -15.30 44.86 -40.69
CA ARG A 55 -14.55 43.60 -40.86
C ARG A 55 -13.62 43.32 -39.68
N GLU A 56 -12.84 44.30 -39.23
CA GLU A 56 -11.96 44.16 -38.06
C GLU A 56 -12.74 43.83 -36.78
N LEU A 57 -13.88 44.49 -36.56
CA LEU A 57 -14.71 44.24 -35.39
C LEU A 57 -15.33 42.84 -35.43
N SER A 58 -15.70 42.36 -36.62
CA SER A 58 -16.15 40.98 -36.82
C SER A 58 -15.04 39.96 -36.56
N GLN A 59 -13.83 40.20 -37.07
CA GLN A 59 -12.65 39.35 -36.84
C GLN A 59 -12.28 39.30 -35.36
N LEU A 60 -12.20 40.45 -34.69
CA LEU A 60 -11.90 40.54 -33.27
C LEU A 60 -12.96 39.82 -32.41
N ASN A 61 -14.23 39.90 -32.82
CA ASN A 61 -15.30 39.18 -32.11
C ASN A 61 -15.22 37.66 -32.35
N ALA A 62 -14.79 37.21 -33.54
CA ALA A 62 -14.52 35.81 -33.81
C ALA A 62 -13.35 35.29 -32.96
N GLU A 63 -12.23 36.01 -32.93
CA GLU A 63 -11.06 35.68 -32.09
C GLU A 63 -11.41 35.67 -30.60
N LEU A 64 -12.23 36.63 -30.14
CA LEU A 64 -12.70 36.67 -28.76
C LEU A 64 -13.56 35.44 -28.43
N ASN A 65 -14.41 34.98 -29.35
CA ASN A 65 -15.22 33.79 -29.16
C ASN A 65 -14.36 32.52 -29.16
N GLU A 66 -13.38 32.41 -30.05
CA GLU A 66 -12.40 31.32 -30.03
C GLU A 66 -11.60 31.29 -28.72
N CYS A 67 -11.14 32.45 -28.24
CA CYS A 67 -10.44 32.57 -26.97
C CYS A 67 -11.32 32.14 -25.79
N LYS A 68 -12.60 32.52 -25.78
CA LYS A 68 -13.57 32.08 -24.75
C LYS A 68 -13.77 30.57 -24.77
N LEU A 69 -13.88 29.97 -25.96
CA LEU A 69 -14.00 28.52 -26.12
C LEU A 69 -12.75 27.80 -25.63
N ALA A 70 -11.56 28.28 -26.02
CA ALA A 70 -10.27 27.74 -25.58
C ALA A 70 -10.12 27.82 -24.05
N LYS A 71 -10.48 28.95 -23.45
CA LYS A 71 -10.49 29.13 -21.99
C LYS A 71 -11.45 28.16 -21.31
N SER A 72 -12.65 27.96 -21.84
CA SER A 72 -13.62 27.01 -21.30
C SER A 72 -13.09 25.58 -21.35
N ASN A 73 -12.50 25.18 -22.48
CA ASN A 73 -11.89 23.86 -22.64
C ASN A 73 -10.71 23.64 -21.68
N LEU A 74 -9.81 24.61 -21.56
CA LEU A 74 -8.69 24.56 -20.60
C LEU A 74 -9.18 24.45 -19.15
N THR A 75 -10.24 25.19 -18.79
CA THR A 75 -10.82 25.12 -17.44
C THR A 75 -11.38 23.73 -17.16
N GLN A 76 -12.08 23.14 -18.15
CA GLN A 76 -12.60 21.77 -18.03
C GLN A 76 -11.48 20.74 -17.89
N GLN A 77 -10.42 20.83 -18.69
CA GLN A 77 -9.26 19.94 -18.59
C GLN A 77 -8.57 20.06 -17.23
N LEU A 78 -8.45 21.27 -16.71
CA LEU A 78 -7.84 21.52 -15.41
C LEU A 78 -8.67 20.91 -14.27
N ASP A 79 -10.00 20.97 -14.35
CA ASP A 79 -10.88 20.33 -13.38
C ASP A 79 -10.82 18.80 -13.46
N ILE A 80 -10.70 18.22 -14.66
CA ILE A 80 -10.47 16.78 -14.83
C ILE A 80 -9.14 16.37 -14.19
N ALA A 81 -8.04 17.06 -14.54
CA ALA A 81 -6.73 16.79 -13.98
C ALA A 81 -6.70 16.91 -12.45
N ARG A 82 -7.39 17.90 -11.88
CA ARG A 82 -7.55 18.03 -10.41
C ARG A 82 -8.28 16.85 -9.79
N LYS A 83 -9.34 16.34 -10.43
CA LYS A 83 -10.06 15.15 -9.95
C LYS A 83 -9.17 13.91 -10.02
N ASP A 84 -8.39 13.75 -11.08
CA ASP A 84 -7.48 12.63 -11.24
C ASP A 84 -6.35 12.66 -10.20
N ILE A 85 -5.76 13.83 -9.93
CA ILE A 85 -4.75 13.99 -8.86
C ILE A 85 -5.34 13.56 -7.51
N LYS A 86 -6.54 14.02 -7.16
CA LYS A 86 -7.19 13.63 -5.90
C LYS A 86 -7.44 12.12 -5.85
N ARG A 87 -7.90 11.53 -6.95
CA ARG A 87 -8.12 10.08 -7.05
C ARG A 87 -6.81 9.31 -6.85
N LEU A 88 -5.73 9.73 -7.50
CA LEU A 88 -4.41 9.09 -7.37
C LEU A 88 -3.85 9.23 -5.96
N GLN A 89 -4.05 10.36 -5.29
CA GLN A 89 -3.66 10.54 -3.89
C GLN A 89 -4.39 9.56 -2.95
N ILE A 90 -5.69 9.35 -3.16
CA ILE A 90 -6.46 8.36 -2.39
C ILE A 90 -5.93 6.95 -2.66
N ILE A 91 -5.71 6.58 -3.92
CA ILE A 91 -5.17 5.27 -4.28
C ILE A 91 -3.80 5.05 -3.64
N LEU A 92 -2.92 6.04 -3.68
CA LEU A 92 -1.58 5.96 -3.09
C LEU A 92 -1.65 5.79 -1.57
N ALA A 93 -2.54 6.52 -0.88
CA ALA A 93 -2.75 6.36 0.55
C ALA A 93 -3.27 4.96 0.91
N THR A 94 -4.23 4.44 0.14
CA THR A 94 -4.74 3.07 0.31
C THR A 94 -3.64 2.04 0.10
N LEU A 95 -2.88 2.14 -0.99
CA LEU A 95 -1.77 1.22 -1.29
C LEU A 95 -0.71 1.23 -0.20
N ASN A 96 -0.32 2.40 0.29
CA ASN A 96 0.63 2.50 1.41
C ASN A 96 0.10 1.79 2.66
N THR A 97 -1.19 1.96 2.97
CA THR A 97 -1.84 1.30 4.11
C THR A 97 -1.88 -0.23 3.93
N THR A 98 -2.18 -0.70 2.72
CA THR A 98 -2.15 -2.13 2.39
C THR A 98 -0.74 -2.70 2.53
N ILE A 99 0.28 -2.01 2.03
CA ILE A 99 1.69 -2.43 2.16
C ILE A 99 2.10 -2.51 3.63
N THR A 100 1.76 -1.50 4.44
CA THR A 100 2.12 -1.50 5.87
C THR A 100 1.44 -2.65 6.61
N ASN A 101 0.17 -2.94 6.31
CA ASN A 101 -0.57 -4.03 6.94
C ASN A 101 0.00 -5.40 6.54
N LEU A 102 0.26 -5.62 5.26
CA LEU A 102 0.87 -6.85 4.77
C LEU A 102 2.26 -7.09 5.37
N ASN A 103 3.07 -6.05 5.49
CA ASN A 103 4.38 -6.16 6.14
C ASN A 103 4.25 -6.55 7.61
N LEU A 104 3.29 -5.98 8.33
CA LEU A 104 3.05 -6.30 9.74
C LEU A 104 2.53 -7.73 9.92
N GLU A 105 1.61 -8.18 9.06
CA GLU A 105 1.15 -9.57 9.04
C GLU A 105 2.30 -10.54 8.78
N LYS A 106 3.14 -10.27 7.77
CA LYS A 106 4.28 -11.11 7.46
C LYS A 106 5.33 -11.15 8.58
N GLN A 107 5.57 -10.02 9.26
CA GLN A 107 6.45 -10.02 10.43
C GLN A 107 5.90 -10.87 11.57
N LYS A 108 4.58 -10.83 11.82
CA LYS A 108 3.95 -11.70 12.83
C LYS A 108 4.04 -13.18 12.45
N GLU A 109 3.78 -13.52 11.20
CA GLU A 109 3.88 -14.89 10.70
C GLU A 109 5.32 -15.43 10.85
N ILE A 110 6.33 -14.64 10.47
CA ILE A 110 7.74 -15.00 10.64
C ILE A 110 8.10 -15.18 12.12
N ALA A 111 7.61 -14.31 13.00
CA ALA A 111 7.86 -14.43 14.43
C ALA A 111 7.23 -15.70 15.02
N GLN A 112 6.00 -16.02 14.60
CA GLN A 112 5.32 -17.26 15.02
C GLN A 112 6.07 -18.49 14.54
N LEU A 113 6.42 -18.56 13.25
CA LEU A 113 7.19 -19.66 12.68
C LEU A 113 8.52 -19.87 13.42
N ARG A 114 9.22 -18.78 13.77
CA ARG A 114 10.46 -18.88 14.56
C ARG A 114 10.23 -19.48 15.93
N SER A 115 9.18 -19.03 16.63
CA SER A 115 8.80 -19.59 17.93
C SER A 115 8.47 -21.08 17.83
N ASP A 116 7.70 -21.47 16.82
CA ASP A 116 7.30 -22.87 16.61
C ASP A 116 8.54 -23.76 16.32
N TYR A 117 9.48 -23.26 15.50
CA TYR A 117 10.74 -23.96 15.23
C TYR A 117 11.63 -24.08 16.47
N GLU A 118 11.73 -23.04 17.29
CA GLU A 118 12.50 -23.08 18.54
C GLU A 118 11.91 -24.10 19.53
N GLU A 119 10.58 -24.17 19.63
CA GLU A 119 9.89 -25.18 20.43
C GLU A 119 10.17 -26.60 19.91
N GLU A 120 10.05 -26.82 18.59
CA GLU A 120 10.30 -28.12 17.98
C GLU A 120 11.75 -28.58 18.18
N ILE A 121 12.72 -27.67 18.03
CA ILE A 121 14.13 -27.93 18.33
C ILE A 121 14.30 -28.34 19.81
N GLY A 122 13.66 -27.64 20.74
CA GLY A 122 13.68 -27.99 22.16
C GLY A 122 13.13 -29.39 22.45
N VAL A 123 12.02 -29.75 21.82
CA VAL A 123 11.42 -31.09 21.91
C VAL A 123 12.35 -32.15 21.34
N LEU A 124 12.95 -31.90 20.18
CA LEU A 124 13.89 -32.83 19.54
C LEU A 124 15.16 -33.04 20.36
N ASN A 125 15.73 -31.97 20.93
CA ASN A 125 16.89 -32.08 21.83
C ASN A 125 16.55 -32.92 23.07
N THR A 126 15.38 -32.67 23.68
CA THR A 126 14.93 -33.47 24.83
C THR A 126 14.77 -34.96 24.47
N LYS A 127 14.27 -35.26 23.27
CA LYS A 127 14.15 -36.64 22.78
C LYS A 127 15.51 -37.27 22.51
N LEU A 128 16.45 -36.50 21.95
CA LEU A 128 17.82 -36.93 21.69
C LEU A 128 18.51 -37.32 23.01
N ASP A 129 18.44 -36.44 24.01
CA ASP A 129 19.05 -36.68 25.33
C ASP A 129 18.49 -37.94 25.99
N LYS A 130 17.16 -38.12 25.93
CA LYS A 130 16.50 -39.33 26.45
C LYS A 130 16.93 -40.59 25.70
N CYS A 131 17.13 -40.51 24.40
CA CYS A 131 17.58 -41.63 23.58
C CYS A 131 19.02 -42.01 23.92
N GLN A 132 19.90 -41.01 24.05
CA GLN A 132 21.28 -41.22 24.46
C GLN A 132 21.38 -41.83 25.86
N ALA A 133 20.61 -41.31 26.83
CA ALA A 133 20.57 -41.87 28.17
C ALA A 133 20.14 -43.35 28.17
N LYS A 134 19.10 -43.70 27.41
CA LYS A 134 18.65 -45.10 27.25
C LYS A 134 19.68 -45.97 26.56
N LEU A 135 20.37 -45.46 25.55
CA LEU A 135 21.42 -46.20 24.86
C LEU A 135 22.56 -46.52 25.83
N THR A 136 23.04 -45.54 26.59
CA THR A 136 24.09 -45.75 27.60
C THR A 136 23.64 -46.70 28.71
N GLU A 137 22.39 -46.60 29.17
CA GLU A 137 21.81 -47.56 30.12
C GLU A 137 21.83 -48.99 29.56
N GLN A 138 21.37 -49.17 28.33
CA GLN A 138 21.39 -50.48 27.67
C GLN A 138 22.81 -51.01 27.44
N GLU A 139 23.75 -50.16 27.02
CA GLU A 139 25.16 -50.54 26.85
C GLU A 139 25.77 -51.04 28.17
N ASN A 140 25.50 -50.34 29.28
CA ASN A 140 25.94 -50.77 30.61
C ASN A 140 25.29 -52.10 31.01
N ASP A 141 23.97 -52.26 30.84
CA ASP A 141 23.27 -53.51 31.13
C ASP A 141 23.84 -54.69 30.32
N TYR A 142 24.13 -54.47 29.03
CA TYR A 142 24.75 -55.47 28.17
C TYR A 142 26.17 -55.80 28.59
N GLN A 143 26.96 -54.81 29.00
CA GLN A 143 28.31 -55.00 29.48
C GLN A 143 28.33 -55.80 30.78
N ASP A 144 27.48 -55.46 31.74
CA ASP A 144 27.32 -56.19 33.01
C ASP A 144 26.87 -57.64 32.76
N LEU A 145 25.90 -57.84 31.87
CA LEU A 145 25.47 -59.19 31.49
C LEU A 145 26.62 -59.98 30.85
N ALA A 146 27.39 -59.36 29.96
CA ALA A 146 28.48 -60.01 29.28
C ALA A 146 29.65 -60.33 30.22
N GLU A 147 30.00 -59.43 31.14
CA GLU A 147 31.03 -59.66 32.17
C GLU A 147 30.59 -60.81 33.09
N ASN A 148 29.36 -60.79 33.61
CA ASN A 148 28.85 -61.85 34.48
C ASN A 148 28.79 -63.21 33.76
N THR A 149 28.36 -63.22 32.50
CA THR A 149 28.32 -64.44 31.68
C THR A 149 29.73 -64.94 31.38
N ALA A 150 30.66 -64.03 31.04
CA ALA A 150 32.05 -64.37 30.78
C ALA A 150 32.75 -64.92 32.02
N ARG A 151 32.51 -64.32 33.19
CA ARG A 151 32.97 -64.83 34.47
C ARG A 151 32.47 -66.25 34.72
N SER A 152 31.18 -66.50 34.53
CA SER A 152 30.58 -67.83 34.72
C SER A 152 31.19 -68.90 33.79
N ILE A 153 31.33 -68.58 32.50
CA ILE A 153 31.83 -69.52 31.49
C ILE A 153 33.35 -69.71 31.59
N CYS A 154 34.11 -68.62 31.58
CA CYS A 154 35.57 -68.67 31.49
C CYS A 154 36.21 -69.08 32.80
N CYS A 155 35.65 -68.74 33.96
CA CYS A 155 36.19 -69.25 35.23
C CYS A 155 36.00 -70.75 35.36
N LYS A 156 34.89 -71.29 34.82
CA LYS A 156 34.70 -72.74 34.77
C LYS A 156 35.76 -73.39 33.88
N GLN A 157 36.02 -72.83 32.70
CA GLN A 157 37.07 -73.34 31.80
C GLN A 157 38.47 -73.17 32.39
N LYS A 158 38.72 -72.13 33.19
CA LYS A 158 40.00 -71.89 33.86
C LYS A 158 40.36 -72.98 34.86
N VAL A 159 39.36 -73.61 35.50
CA VAL A 159 39.59 -74.78 36.37
C VAL A 159 40.23 -75.93 35.58
N ASP A 160 39.84 -76.10 34.31
CA ASP A 160 40.38 -77.13 33.43
C ASP A 160 41.69 -76.68 32.73
N ASN A 161 41.79 -75.39 32.37
CA ASN A 161 42.98 -74.78 31.76
C ASN A 161 43.41 -73.51 32.54
N PRO A 162 44.40 -73.60 33.46
CA PRO A 162 44.84 -72.49 34.30
C PRO A 162 45.38 -71.28 33.55
N GLU A 163 45.83 -71.45 32.30
CA GLU A 163 46.41 -70.37 31.49
C GLU A 163 45.37 -69.33 31.05
N ILE A 164 44.06 -69.63 31.14
CA ILE A 164 42.99 -68.68 30.82
C ILE A 164 43.00 -67.51 31.82
N SER A 165 43.30 -66.30 31.33
CA SER A 165 43.40 -65.09 32.15
C SER A 165 42.47 -63.95 31.72
N SER A 166 41.83 -64.07 30.56
CA SER A 166 41.03 -63.01 29.96
C SER A 166 39.87 -63.54 29.11
N TYR A 167 38.98 -62.64 28.68
CA TYR A 167 37.91 -62.95 27.74
C TYR A 167 37.75 -61.85 26.69
N LYS A 168 37.09 -62.20 25.58
CA LYS A 168 36.65 -61.26 24.56
C LYS A 168 35.29 -61.66 24.01
N ILE A 169 34.44 -60.67 23.77
CA ILE A 169 33.18 -60.88 23.05
C ILE A 169 33.45 -60.71 21.56
N LYS A 170 33.20 -61.75 20.78
CA LYS A 170 33.33 -61.72 19.32
C LYS A 170 32.11 -62.38 18.69
N ASN A 171 31.45 -61.68 17.77
CA ASN A 171 30.25 -62.18 17.08
C ASN A 171 29.17 -62.68 18.05
N ASN A 172 28.88 -61.88 19.09
CA ASN A 172 27.90 -62.21 20.12
C ASN A 172 28.19 -63.52 20.89
N ARG A 173 29.47 -63.87 21.03
CA ARG A 173 29.92 -65.04 21.80
C ARG A 173 31.09 -64.66 22.69
N ILE A 174 31.13 -65.26 23.87
CA ILE A 174 32.25 -65.15 24.80
C ILE A 174 33.33 -66.13 24.36
N VAL A 175 34.55 -65.63 24.20
CA VAL A 175 35.75 -66.40 23.92
C VAL A 175 36.72 -66.19 25.08
N CYS A 176 37.06 -67.28 25.77
CA CYS A 176 38.03 -67.27 26.85
C CYS A 176 39.44 -67.37 26.25
N LEU A 177 40.36 -66.53 26.72
CA LEU A 177 41.69 -66.34 26.14
C LEU A 177 42.76 -66.49 27.22
N GLU A 178 43.92 -67.00 26.82
CA GLU A 178 45.08 -67.11 27.72
C GLU A 178 45.75 -65.75 27.91
N ILE A 179 45.79 -64.93 26.86
CA ILE A 179 46.43 -63.61 26.87
C ILE A 179 45.62 -62.63 26.00
N GLY A 180 45.45 -61.40 26.51
CA GLY A 180 44.83 -60.28 25.81
C GLY A 180 43.29 -60.21 25.94
N GLY A 181 42.69 -59.05 25.73
CA GLY A 181 41.25 -58.83 25.97
C GLY A 181 40.96 -58.27 27.36
N GLU A 182 39.73 -58.44 27.84
CA GLU A 182 39.32 -57.98 29.17
C GLU A 182 39.74 -58.97 30.25
N LYS A 183 40.25 -58.45 31.38
CA LYS A 183 40.81 -59.28 32.45
C LYS A 183 39.71 -60.06 33.16
N LEU A 184 39.86 -61.38 33.23
CA LEU A 184 38.93 -62.26 33.94
C LEU A 184 39.21 -62.20 35.45
N LYS A 185 38.15 -62.08 36.26
CA LYS A 185 38.24 -62.11 37.74
C LYS A 185 37.41 -63.27 38.28
N CYS A 186 38.04 -64.37 38.68
CA CYS A 186 37.32 -65.53 39.22
C CYS A 186 37.12 -65.42 40.75
N PRO A 187 36.04 -65.97 41.32
CA PRO A 187 35.79 -65.92 42.77
C PRO A 187 36.83 -66.67 43.62
N PHE A 188 37.61 -67.56 43.00
CA PHE A 188 38.58 -68.45 43.66
C PHE A 188 40.03 -68.18 43.22
N ASP A 189 40.29 -67.03 42.59
CA ASP A 189 41.66 -66.52 42.37
C ASP A 189 42.24 -65.89 43.63
#